data_AF-A0A1B1AII8-F1
#
_entry.id   AF-A0A1B1AII8-F1
#
_cell.length_a   1.000
_cell.length_b   1.000
_cell.length_c   1.000
_cell.angle_alpha   90.00
_cell.angle_beta   90.00
_cell.angle_gamma   90.00
#
_symmetry.space_group_name_H-M   'P 1'
#
loop_
_entity.id
_entity.type
_entity.pdbx_description
1 polymer ?
#
loop_
_entity_poly.entity_id
_entity_poly.type
_entity_poly.pdbx_seq_one_letter_code
_entity_poly.pdbx_strand_id
1 'polypeptide(L)'
;MRATNPVEARVIAQIEPTAAGLGYRVVRVRLSGNRRKRLQIMAERVSDGEMGIDDCTKLSRALAPVFDLEDPVQGEYDLEISSPGIDRPLMRVEDFERFLGFDVKVETAVPVNNQRRWKGVIAAVNGDDITLTTDQGEAKLKFSALSDARLVLTDRLIEDDLRRAKAAEAVTEQNADEG
;
A
#
# COMPACT_ATOMS: atom_id res chain seq x y z
N MET A 1 -2.32 9.22 5.55
CA MET A 1 -2.15 7.76 5.42
C MET A 1 -0.97 7.40 4.52
N ARG A 2 -0.98 7.68 3.19
CA ARG A 2 0.16 7.36 2.28
C ARG A 2 1.51 7.95 2.71
N ALA A 3 1.47 9.15 3.28
CA ALA A 3 2.54 9.79 4.03
C ALA A 3 2.06 10.11 5.46
N THR A 4 3.03 10.19 6.37
CA THR A 4 2.91 10.60 7.78
C THR A 4 3.64 11.91 8.08
N ASN A 5 4.51 12.35 7.17
CA ASN A 5 5.28 13.59 7.30
C ASN A 5 5.48 14.26 5.92
N PRO A 6 5.92 15.53 5.89
CA PRO A 6 6.09 16.28 4.63
C PRO A 6 7.14 15.69 3.69
N VAL A 7 8.18 15.02 4.23
CA VAL A 7 9.24 14.41 3.41
C VAL A 7 8.66 13.23 2.61
N GLU A 8 7.91 12.34 3.26
CA GLU A 8 7.21 11.24 2.59
C GLU A 8 6.23 11.73 1.53
N ALA A 9 5.50 12.82 1.80
CA ALA A 9 4.58 13.41 0.83
C ALA A 9 5.30 13.96 -0.40
N ARG A 10 6.46 14.61 -0.21
CA ARG A 10 7.32 15.09 -1.29
C ARG A 10 7.87 13.94 -2.13
N VAL A 11 8.40 12.89 -1.48
CA VAL A 11 8.90 11.69 -2.18
C VAL A 11 7.80 11.12 -3.07
N ILE A 12 6.58 10.93 -2.55
CA ILE A 12 5.45 10.42 -3.33
C ILE A 12 5.22 11.28 -4.57
N ALA A 13 5.07 12.60 -4.41
CA ALA A 13 4.78 13.50 -5.54
C ALA A 13 5.87 13.44 -6.63
N GLN A 14 7.12 13.25 -6.22
CA GLN A 14 8.28 13.19 -7.11
C GLN A 14 8.35 11.86 -7.89
N ILE A 15 8.05 10.72 -7.24
CA ILE A 15 8.22 9.39 -7.85
C ILE A 15 6.97 8.88 -8.57
N GLU A 16 5.77 9.37 -8.21
CA GLU A 16 4.50 8.87 -8.70
C GLU A 16 4.37 8.98 -10.24
N PRO A 17 4.82 10.05 -10.93
CA PRO A 17 4.83 10.11 -12.39
C PRO A 17 5.69 9.03 -13.05
N THR A 18 6.90 8.81 -12.53
CA THR A 18 7.83 7.79 -13.05
C THR A 18 7.30 6.39 -12.82
N ALA A 19 6.76 6.11 -11.62
CA ALA A 19 6.13 4.83 -11.32
C ALA A 19 4.94 4.56 -12.24
N ALA A 20 4.06 5.56 -12.42
CA ALA A 20 2.89 5.45 -13.29
C ALA A 20 3.27 5.19 -14.75
N GLY A 21 4.29 5.87 -15.27
CA GLY A 21 4.79 5.65 -16.64
C GLY A 21 5.33 4.23 -16.89
N LEU A 22 5.71 3.51 -15.82
CA LEU A 22 6.14 2.11 -15.89
C LEU A 22 5.02 1.10 -15.61
N GLY A 23 3.79 1.58 -15.37
CA GLY A 23 2.65 0.73 -15.01
C GLY A 23 2.58 0.35 -13.53
N TYR A 24 3.31 1.05 -12.66
CA TYR A 24 3.29 0.84 -11.22
C TYR A 24 2.45 1.88 -10.48
N ARG A 25 1.79 1.44 -9.41
CA ARG A 25 1.12 2.27 -8.42
C ARG A 25 1.96 2.29 -7.14
N VAL A 26 2.31 3.48 -6.66
CA VAL A 26 2.91 3.63 -5.33
C VAL A 26 1.84 3.41 -4.26
N VAL A 27 2.04 2.43 -3.39
CA VAL A 27 1.12 2.09 -2.30
C VAL A 27 1.42 2.93 -1.07
N ARG A 28 2.67 2.97 -0.63
CA ARG A 28 3.10 3.65 0.60
C ARG A 28 4.55 4.10 0.49
N VAL A 29 4.86 5.25 1.11
CA VAL A 29 6.24 5.67 1.37
C VAL A 29 6.43 5.90 2.86
N ARG A 30 7.53 5.39 3.42
CA ARG A 30 7.90 5.58 4.83
C ARG A 30 9.36 5.93 4.97
N LEU A 31 9.63 7.00 5.71
CA LEU A 31 10.97 7.34 6.17
C LEU A 31 11.09 6.96 7.65
N SER A 32 12.05 6.10 7.95
CA SER A 32 12.26 5.59 9.32
C SER A 32 13.74 5.58 9.68
N GLY A 33 14.04 5.40 10.96
CA GLY A 33 15.41 5.36 11.47
C GLY A 33 15.99 6.75 11.75
N ASN A 34 16.87 6.82 12.75
CA ASN A 34 17.50 8.07 13.18
C ASN A 34 18.93 8.20 12.64
N ARG A 35 19.82 7.26 13.00
CA ARG A 35 21.23 7.27 12.57
C ARG A 35 21.45 6.67 11.18
N ARG A 36 20.75 5.56 10.89
CA ARG A 36 20.72 4.92 9.59
C ARG A 36 19.29 5.01 9.09
N LYS A 37 19.02 6.02 8.27
CA LYS A 37 17.68 6.27 7.75
C LYS A 37 17.35 5.21 6.71
N ARG A 38 16.06 4.88 6.58
CA ARG A 38 15.53 3.99 5.57
C ARG A 38 14.34 4.64 4.90
N LEU A 39 14.42 4.80 3.58
CA LEU A 39 13.31 5.20 2.73
C LEU A 39 12.69 3.95 2.11
N GLN A 40 11.55 3.50 2.66
CA GLN A 40 10.79 2.38 2.13
C GLN A 40 9.73 2.89 1.15
N ILE A 41 9.69 2.30 -0.04
CA ILE A 41 8.69 2.53 -1.08
C ILE A 41 8.02 1.19 -1.38
N MET A 42 6.73 1.09 -1.05
CA MET A 42 5.89 -0.03 -1.46
C MET A 42 5.18 0.34 -2.76
N ALA A 43 5.27 -0.54 -3.76
CA ALA A 43 4.58 -0.37 -5.04
C ALA A 43 3.97 -1.68 -5.51
N GLU A 44 3.13 -1.60 -6.54
CA GLU A 44 2.53 -2.75 -7.20
C GLU A 44 2.27 -2.43 -8.67
N ARG A 45 2.16 -3.45 -9.53
CA ARG A 45 1.63 -3.24 -10.88
C ARG A 45 0.17 -2.86 -10.82
N VAL A 46 -0.23 -1.93 -11.69
CA VAL A 46 -1.63 -1.48 -11.80
C VAL A 46 -2.53 -2.61 -12.30
N SER A 47 -2.01 -3.51 -13.14
CA SER A 47 -2.74 -4.58 -13.82
C SER A 47 -3.27 -5.68 -12.91
N ASP A 48 -2.45 -6.15 -11.97
CA ASP A 48 -2.75 -7.31 -11.11
C ASP A 48 -2.61 -6.99 -9.61
N GLY A 49 -1.92 -5.90 -9.26
CA GLY A 49 -1.60 -5.55 -7.88
C GLY A 49 -0.47 -6.39 -7.28
N GLU A 50 0.33 -7.05 -8.13
CA GLU A 50 1.50 -7.83 -7.75
C GLU A 50 2.79 -7.08 -8.08
N MET A 51 3.90 -7.51 -7.48
CA MET A 51 5.23 -6.97 -7.81
C MET A 51 6.32 -7.98 -7.45
N GLY A 52 7.12 -8.36 -8.44
CA GLY A 52 8.25 -9.27 -8.29
C GLY A 52 9.59 -8.54 -8.15
N ILE A 53 10.68 -9.31 -8.03
CA ILE A 53 12.04 -8.78 -7.85
C ILE A 53 12.49 -7.93 -9.05
N ASP A 54 12.12 -8.34 -10.27
CA ASP A 54 12.46 -7.61 -11.49
C ASP A 54 11.75 -6.26 -11.55
N ASP A 55 10.50 -6.18 -11.08
CA ASP A 55 9.79 -4.91 -10.96
C ASP A 55 10.44 -3.98 -9.95
N CYS A 56 10.88 -4.52 -8.80
CA CYS A 56 11.60 -3.73 -7.80
C CYS A 56 12.90 -3.16 -8.39
N THR A 57 13.61 -3.98 -9.16
CA THR A 57 14.84 -3.56 -9.85
C THR A 57 14.55 -2.50 -10.91
N LYS A 58 13.50 -2.69 -11.71
CA LYS A 58 13.08 -1.75 -12.76
C LYS A 58 12.68 -0.40 -12.17
N LEU A 59 11.84 -0.42 -11.13
CA LEU A 59 11.43 0.80 -10.43
C LEU A 59 12.62 1.48 -9.78
N SER A 60 13.49 0.74 -9.07
CA SER A 60 14.70 1.29 -8.43
C SER A 60 15.60 2.04 -9.42
N ARG A 61 15.90 1.42 -10.56
CA ARG A 61 16.72 2.04 -11.62
C ARG A 61 16.08 3.30 -12.19
N ALA A 62 14.76 3.31 -12.34
CA ALA A 62 14.03 4.46 -12.88
C ALA A 62 13.94 5.63 -11.88
N LEU A 63 13.94 5.35 -10.57
CA LEU A 63 13.90 6.38 -9.53
C LEU A 63 15.28 6.96 -9.20
N ALA A 64 16.37 6.23 -9.47
CA ALA A 64 17.74 6.71 -9.24
C ALA A 64 18.01 8.13 -9.82
N PRO A 65 17.81 8.40 -11.13
CA PRO A 65 18.07 9.74 -11.67
C PRO A 65 17.13 10.82 -11.10
N VAL A 66 15.93 10.43 -10.65
CA VAL A 66 14.97 11.34 -10.03
C VAL A 66 15.49 11.81 -8.67
N PHE A 67 16.05 10.88 -7.87
CA PHE A 67 16.66 11.19 -6.58
C PHE A 67 18.03 11.86 -6.69
N ASP A 68 18.80 11.59 -7.74
CA ASP A 68 20.08 12.28 -8.00
C ASP A 68 19.87 13.78 -8.29
N LEU A 69 18.77 14.14 -8.96
CA LEU A 69 18.44 15.52 -9.30
C LEU A 69 17.82 16.27 -8.12
N GLU A 70 16.86 15.64 -7.43
CA GLU A 70 16.14 16.23 -6.32
C GLU A 70 16.21 15.27 -5.12
N ASP A 71 17.28 15.34 -4.32
CA ASP A 71 17.42 14.45 -3.17
C ASP A 71 16.31 14.71 -2.13
N PRO A 72 15.40 13.74 -1.91
CA PRO A 72 14.25 13.98 -1.06
C PRO A 72 14.57 13.83 0.43
N VAL A 73 15.72 13.28 0.82
CA VAL A 73 16.02 12.98 2.23
C VAL A 73 17.38 13.54 2.61
N GLN A 74 17.42 14.39 3.63
CA GLN A 74 18.71 14.93 4.09
C GLN A 74 19.60 13.83 4.70
N GLY A 75 20.82 13.71 4.19
CA GLY A 75 21.84 12.78 4.68
C GLY A 75 21.66 11.36 4.15
N GLU A 76 22.54 10.45 4.55
CA GLU A 76 22.54 9.08 4.04
C GLU A 76 21.30 8.28 4.47
N TYR A 77 20.79 7.46 3.57
CA TYR A 77 19.69 6.53 3.81
C TYR A 77 19.82 5.27 2.94
N ASP A 78 19.25 4.17 3.42
CA ASP A 78 19.02 2.98 2.60
C ASP A 78 17.68 3.11 1.86
N LEU A 79 17.69 2.91 0.53
CA LEU A 79 16.47 2.81 -0.28
C LEU A 79 15.97 1.36 -0.29
N GLU A 80 14.73 1.13 0.12
CA GLU A 80 14.08 -0.18 0.08
C GLU A 80 12.84 -0.10 -0.81
N ILE A 81 12.80 -0.90 -1.87
CA ILE A 81 11.65 -1.01 -2.78
C ILE A 81 11.09 -2.43 -2.69
N SER A 82 9.79 -2.53 -2.43
CA SER A 82 9.12 -3.82 -2.23
C SER A 82 7.65 -3.78 -2.67
N SER A 83 7.06 -4.98 -2.80
CA SER A 83 5.61 -5.12 -2.84
C SER A 83 5.02 -4.92 -1.43
N PRO A 84 3.72 -4.56 -1.31
CA PRO A 84 3.07 -4.51 0.00
C PRO A 84 2.86 -5.90 0.62
N GLY A 85 2.88 -6.98 -0.18
CA GLY A 85 2.62 -8.35 0.26
C GLY A 85 1.22 -8.56 0.85
N ILE A 86 1.06 -9.67 1.57
CA ILE A 86 -0.22 -10.10 2.15
C ILE A 86 -0.66 -9.26 3.37
N ASP A 87 0.27 -8.72 4.16
CA ASP A 87 -0.02 -7.75 5.25
C ASP A 87 -0.17 -6.34 4.66
N ARG A 88 -1.05 -6.24 3.65
CA ARG A 88 -1.18 -5.09 2.78
C ARG A 88 -1.75 -3.90 3.57
N PRO A 89 -1.08 -2.73 3.53
CA PRO A 89 -1.65 -1.52 4.10
C PRO A 89 -2.74 -0.95 3.17
N LEU A 90 -3.84 -0.49 3.75
CA LEU A 90 -4.96 0.15 3.03
C LEU A 90 -4.79 1.66 3.13
N MET A 91 -4.38 2.28 2.03
CA MET A 91 -3.80 3.63 2.06
C MET A 91 -4.67 4.67 1.36
N ARG A 92 -5.67 4.22 0.61
CA ARG A 92 -6.70 5.01 -0.08
C ARG A 92 -8.06 4.35 0.11
N VAL A 93 -9.13 5.07 -0.21
CA VAL A 93 -10.50 4.55 -0.15
C VAL A 93 -10.67 3.36 -1.10
N GLU A 94 -10.07 3.42 -2.28
CA GLU A 94 -10.13 2.36 -3.29
C GLU A 94 -9.49 1.05 -2.81
N ASP A 95 -8.55 1.13 -1.86
CA ASP A 95 -8.00 -0.07 -1.22
C ASP A 95 -9.08 -0.76 -0.37
N PHE A 96 -9.92 -0.03 0.35
CA PHE A 96 -11.03 -0.63 1.11
C PHE A 96 -12.11 -1.20 0.20
N GLU A 97 -12.40 -0.54 -0.92
CA GLU A 97 -13.34 -1.04 -1.93
C GLU A 97 -12.86 -2.36 -2.52
N ARG A 98 -11.56 -2.44 -2.88
CA ARG A 98 -10.93 -3.66 -3.42
C ARG A 98 -11.02 -4.85 -2.46
N PHE A 99 -10.95 -4.60 -1.16
CA PHE A 99 -10.94 -5.64 -0.12
C PHE A 99 -12.24 -5.71 0.69
N LEU A 100 -13.37 -5.34 0.09
CA LEU A 100 -14.69 -5.59 0.67
C LEU A 100 -14.84 -7.08 1.08
N GLY A 101 -15.34 -7.28 2.29
CA GLY A 101 -15.52 -8.61 2.89
C GLY A 101 -14.27 -9.23 3.51
N PHE A 102 -13.10 -8.57 3.49
CA PHE A 102 -11.90 -9.04 4.20
C PHE A 102 -11.76 -8.42 5.59
N ASP A 103 -11.06 -9.13 6.48
CA ASP A 103 -10.69 -8.64 7.79
C ASP A 103 -9.63 -7.54 7.70
N VAL A 104 -9.86 -6.45 8.41
CA VAL A 104 -8.97 -5.30 8.50
C VAL A 104 -8.72 -4.96 9.96
N LYS A 105 -7.51 -4.48 10.25
CA LYS A 105 -7.19 -3.75 11.46
C LYS A 105 -7.00 -2.28 11.12
N VAL A 106 -7.72 -1.41 11.81
CA VAL A 106 -7.72 0.03 11.58
C VAL A 106 -7.35 0.75 12.89
N GLU A 107 -6.53 1.79 12.78
CA GLU A 107 -6.24 2.72 13.87
C GLU A 107 -6.71 4.12 13.47
N THR A 108 -7.40 4.81 14.36
CA THR A 108 -7.84 6.20 14.18
C THR A 108 -6.89 7.17 14.88
N ALA A 109 -6.71 8.36 14.29
CA ALA A 109 -5.85 9.39 14.85
C ALA A 109 -6.36 9.91 16.20
N VAL A 110 -7.69 9.97 16.36
CA VAL A 110 -8.39 10.35 17.59
C VAL A 110 -9.35 9.22 18.00
N PRO A 111 -9.65 9.04 19.31
CA PRO A 111 -10.62 8.05 19.74
C PRO A 111 -11.99 8.29 19.09
N VAL A 112 -12.58 7.24 18.53
CA VAL A 112 -13.97 7.18 18.10
C VAL A 112 -14.67 6.22 19.07
N ASN A 113 -15.79 6.61 19.67
CA ASN A 113 -16.47 5.79 20.69
C ASN A 113 -15.52 5.28 21.80
N ASN A 114 -14.62 6.15 22.29
CA ASN A 114 -13.61 5.83 23.30
C ASN A 114 -12.58 4.74 22.90
N GLN A 115 -12.46 4.44 21.61
CA GLN A 115 -11.59 3.41 21.05
C GLN A 115 -10.79 3.97 19.87
N ARG A 116 -9.50 3.61 19.79
CA ARG A 116 -8.63 3.98 18.66
C ARG A 116 -8.37 2.84 17.69
N ARG A 117 -8.48 1.61 18.15
CA ARG A 117 -8.08 0.41 17.40
C ARG A 117 -9.29 -0.44 17.11
N TRP A 118 -9.55 -0.67 15.85
CA TRP A 118 -10.69 -1.41 15.36
C TRP A 118 -10.20 -2.65 14.63
N LYS A 119 -10.94 -3.75 14.78
CA LYS A 119 -10.73 -4.97 14.01
C LYS A 119 -12.10 -5.49 13.58
N GLY A 120 -12.24 -5.82 12.31
CA GLY A 120 -13.49 -6.32 11.78
C GLY A 120 -13.43 -6.52 10.28
N VAL A 121 -14.55 -6.93 9.70
CA VAL A 121 -14.69 -7.15 8.26
C VAL A 121 -15.14 -5.87 7.58
N ILE A 122 -14.54 -5.50 6.45
CA ILE A 122 -14.98 -4.35 5.65
C ILE A 122 -16.35 -4.67 5.04
N ALA A 123 -17.42 -4.10 5.61
CA ALA A 123 -18.80 -4.40 5.23
C ALA A 123 -19.32 -3.51 4.10
N ALA A 124 -18.93 -2.23 4.10
CA ALA A 124 -19.31 -1.28 3.06
C ALA A 124 -18.30 -0.12 2.97
N VAL A 125 -18.19 0.46 1.78
CA VAL A 125 -17.46 1.69 1.52
C VAL A 125 -18.39 2.63 0.76
N ASN A 126 -18.62 3.83 1.28
CA ASN A 126 -19.49 4.83 0.68
C ASN A 126 -18.77 6.19 0.66
N GLY A 127 -18.00 6.46 -0.39
CA GLY A 127 -17.11 7.61 -0.43
C GLY A 127 -16.11 7.54 0.73
N ASP A 128 -16.09 8.55 1.60
CA ASP A 128 -15.18 8.60 2.75
C ASP A 128 -15.66 7.77 3.96
N ASP A 129 -16.84 7.13 3.90
CA ASP A 129 -17.37 6.31 4.99
C ASP A 129 -16.98 4.83 4.83
N ILE A 130 -16.24 4.30 5.80
CA ILE A 130 -15.87 2.89 5.91
C ILE A 130 -16.71 2.24 7.02
N THR A 131 -17.49 1.22 6.68
CA THR A 131 -18.26 0.43 7.66
C THR A 131 -17.54 -0.89 7.93
N LEU A 132 -17.27 -1.17 9.20
CA LEU A 132 -16.69 -2.43 9.66
C LEU A 132 -17.72 -3.22 10.47
N THR A 133 -17.86 -4.52 10.19
CA THR A 133 -18.54 -5.45 11.09
C THR A 133 -17.54 -5.96 12.11
N THR A 134 -17.68 -5.53 13.37
CA THR A 134 -16.81 -5.90 14.48
C THR A 134 -17.51 -6.88 15.42
N ASP A 135 -16.78 -7.43 16.39
CA ASP A 135 -17.33 -8.25 17.47
C ASP A 135 -18.31 -7.47 18.37
N GLN A 136 -18.18 -6.14 18.42
CA GLN A 136 -19.04 -5.23 19.17
C GLN A 136 -20.22 -4.67 18.35
N GLY A 137 -20.37 -5.10 17.09
CA GLY A 137 -21.38 -4.59 16.17
C GLY A 137 -20.78 -3.75 15.03
N GLU A 138 -21.63 -2.99 14.35
CA GLU A 138 -21.18 -2.16 13.22
C GLU A 138 -20.46 -0.91 13.70
N ALA A 139 -19.29 -0.64 13.11
CA ALA A 139 -18.51 0.56 13.34
C ALA A 139 -18.38 1.35 12.03
N LYS A 140 -18.86 2.60 12.03
CA LYS A 140 -18.73 3.50 10.89
C LYS A 140 -17.61 4.50 11.14
N LEU A 141 -16.56 4.47 10.33
CA LEU A 141 -15.36 5.28 10.44
C LEU A 141 -15.19 6.14 9.19
N LYS A 142 -14.80 7.40 9.35
CA LYS A 142 -14.35 8.23 8.23
C LYS A 142 -12.94 7.85 7.85
N PHE A 143 -12.67 7.67 6.56
CA PHE A 143 -11.32 7.41 6.07
C PHE A 143 -10.37 8.56 6.47
N SER A 144 -10.85 9.81 6.48
CA SER A 144 -10.09 10.96 6.97
C SER A 144 -9.67 10.88 8.45
N ALA A 145 -10.34 10.06 9.27
CA ALA A 145 -10.03 9.88 10.69
C ALA A 145 -8.99 8.77 10.93
N LEU A 146 -8.64 8.00 9.90
CA LEU A 146 -7.72 6.87 10.02
C LEU A 146 -6.26 7.34 10.02
N SER A 147 -5.48 6.78 10.94
CA SER A 147 -4.03 6.95 10.99
C SER A 147 -3.29 5.77 10.37
N ASP A 148 -3.85 4.55 10.50
CA ASP A 148 -3.29 3.32 9.94
C ASP A 148 -4.40 2.33 9.60
N ALA A 149 -4.18 1.51 8.57
CA ALA A 149 -5.08 0.43 8.21
C ALA A 149 -4.32 -0.65 7.45
N ARG A 150 -4.59 -1.91 7.76
CA ARG A 150 -3.99 -3.06 7.07
C ARG A 150 -4.88 -4.29 7.12
N LEU A 151 -4.75 -5.14 6.12
CA LEU A 151 -5.43 -6.43 6.10
C LEU A 151 -4.93 -7.32 7.24
N VAL A 152 -5.83 -8.16 7.75
CA VAL A 152 -5.47 -9.19 8.73
C VAL A 152 -5.19 -10.49 7.98
N LEU A 153 -4.05 -11.09 8.27
CA LEU A 153 -3.70 -12.41 7.74
C LEU A 153 -4.72 -13.44 8.22
N THR A 154 -5.54 -13.92 7.28
CA THR A 154 -6.58 -14.93 7.46
C THR A 154 -6.45 -15.96 6.34
N ASP A 155 -7.00 -17.15 6.52
CA ASP A 155 -6.98 -18.20 5.49
C ASP A 155 -7.61 -17.71 4.18
N ARG A 156 -8.73 -16.98 4.29
CA ARG A 156 -9.38 -16.33 3.13
C ARG A 156 -8.45 -15.38 2.39
N LEU A 157 -7.67 -14.59 3.12
CA LEU A 157 -6.71 -13.67 2.51
C LEU A 157 -5.57 -14.42 1.84
N ILE A 158 -5.06 -15.48 2.46
CA ILE A 158 -4.02 -16.34 1.88
C ILE A 158 -4.50 -16.98 0.59
N GLU A 159 -5.71 -17.54 0.58
CA GLU A 159 -6.31 -18.15 -0.60
C GLU A 159 -6.49 -17.14 -1.75
N ASP A 160 -6.96 -15.94 -1.45
CA ASP A 160 -7.14 -14.87 -2.44
C ASP A 160 -5.79 -14.41 -3.02
N ASP A 161 -4.79 -14.22 -2.17
CA ASP A 161 -3.44 -13.81 -2.57
C ASP A 161 -2.79 -14.87 -3.48
N LEU A 162 -2.85 -16.15 -3.10
CA LEU A 162 -2.36 -17.25 -3.93
C LEU A 162 -3.10 -17.34 -5.27
N ARG A 163 -4.39 -17.03 -5.31
CA ARG A 163 -5.18 -16.99 -6.56
C ARG A 163 -4.71 -15.86 -7.46
N ARG A 164 -4.49 -14.66 -6.91
CA ARG A 164 -4.00 -13.49 -7.66
C ARG A 164 -2.59 -13.69 -8.21
N ALA A 165 -1.69 -14.25 -7.40
CA ALA A 165 -0.34 -14.60 -7.83
C ALA A 165 -0.34 -15.57 -9.03
N LYS A 166 -1.12 -16.66 -8.95
CA LYS A 166 -1.24 -17.63 -10.06
C LYS A 166 -1.83 -17.01 -11.33
N ALA A 167 -2.81 -16.11 -11.18
CA ALA A 167 -3.38 -15.42 -12.33
C ALA A 167 -2.36 -14.48 -13.01
N ALA A 168 -1.51 -13.81 -12.23
CA ALA A 168 -0.45 -12.94 -12.75
C ALA A 168 0.64 -13.73 -13.49
N GLU A 169 1.02 -14.90 -12.98
CA GLU A 169 1.97 -15.82 -13.66
C GLU A 169 1.43 -16.25 -15.03
N ALA A 170 0.17 -16.69 -15.11
CA ALA A 170 -0.45 -17.12 -16.36
C ALA A 170 -0.50 -16.00 -17.42
N VAL A 171 -0.74 -14.74 -17.01
CA VAL A 171 -0.72 -13.59 -17.92
C VAL A 171 0.70 -13.28 -18.41
N THR A 172 1.71 -13.47 -17.56
CA THR A 172 3.11 -13.24 -17.93
C THR A 172 3.59 -14.26 -18.97
N GLU A 173 3.21 -15.53 -18.81
CA GLU A 173 3.53 -16.61 -19.77
C GLU A 173 2.87 -16.39 -21.14
N GLN A 174 1.60 -15.95 -21.17
CA GLN A 174 0.90 -15.68 -22.43
C GLN A 174 1.51 -14.52 -23.22
N ASN A 175 1.98 -13.47 -22.54
CA ASN A 175 2.63 -12.34 -23.22
C ASN A 175 4.06 -12.68 -23.71
N ALA A 176 4.69 -13.73 -23.19
CA ALA A 176 6.03 -14.15 -23.59
C ALA A 176 6.04 -15.04 -24.85
N ASP A 177 4.91 -15.65 -25.22
CA ASP A 177 4.78 -16.52 -26.40
C ASP A 177 4.38 -15.76 -27.69
N GLU A 178 4.00 -14.48 -27.57
CA GLU A 178 3.59 -13.62 -28.70
C GLU A 178 4.69 -12.63 -29.18
N GLY A 179 5.91 -12.69 -28.63
CA GLY A 179 7.03 -11.78 -28.93
C GLY A 179 8.23 -12.46 -29.61
#